data_AF-A0AA50E2K8-F1
#
_entry.id   AF-A0AA50E2K8-F1
#
_cell.length_a   1.000
_cell.length_b   1.000
_cell.length_c   1.000
_cell.angle_alpha   90.00
_cell.angle_beta   90.00
_cell.angle_gamma   90.00
#
_symmetry.space_group_name_H-M   'P 1'
#
loop_
_entity.id
_entity.type
_entity.pdbx_description
1 polymer ?
#
loop_
_entity_poly.entity_id
_entity_poly.type
_entity_poly.pdbx_seq_one_letter_code
_entity_poly.pdbx_strand_id
1 'polypeptide(L)'
;MLAVTLKPKERLYINPGSLISMDGGLVVSRVCGGGWLRALARFLLGKENLMVNAIHNPSDQPLSFTLGKALPGNLTRLDLPKNGIVINPGVHVAHTSGVNMGVYWLGLSSWWGGRVYSV
;
A
#
# COMPACT_ATOMS: atom_id res chain seq x y z
N MET A 1 -2.43 -4.69 -15.55
CA MET A 1 -2.48 -3.23 -15.29
C MET A 1 -3.87 -2.88 -14.80
N LEU A 2 -4.03 -1.87 -13.94
CA LEU A 2 -5.31 -1.43 -13.40
C LEU A 2 -5.40 0.09 -13.49
N ALA A 3 -6.40 0.59 -14.23
CA ALA A 3 -6.71 2.02 -14.25
C ALA A 3 -7.61 2.36 -13.06
N VAL A 4 -7.29 3.43 -12.36
CA VAL A 4 -8.03 3.92 -11.19
C VAL A 4 -8.30 5.41 -11.37
N THR A 5 -9.53 5.83 -11.05
CA THR A 5 -9.93 7.23 -11.06
C THR A 5 -10.19 7.70 -9.63
N LEU A 6 -9.53 8.80 -9.24
CA LEU A 6 -9.70 9.46 -7.96
C LEU A 6 -10.68 10.63 -8.09
N LYS A 7 -11.66 10.66 -7.20
CA LYS A 7 -12.53 11.82 -7.02
C LYS A 7 -11.74 13.00 -6.44
N PRO A 8 -12.25 14.23 -6.59
CA PRO A 8 -11.71 15.40 -5.90
C PRO A 8 -11.51 15.14 -4.41
N LYS A 9 -10.33 15.51 -3.88
CA LYS A 9 -9.93 15.34 -2.46
C LYS A 9 -9.79 13.88 -2.00
N GLU A 10 -9.89 12.92 -2.92
CA GLU A 10 -9.70 11.50 -2.60
C GLU A 10 -8.21 11.15 -2.54
N ARG A 11 -7.88 10.13 -1.74
CA ARG A 11 -6.52 9.65 -1.54
C ARG A 11 -6.48 8.14 -1.54
N LEU A 12 -5.47 7.58 -2.19
CA LEU A 12 -5.15 6.16 -2.15
C LEU A 12 -3.70 5.96 -1.73
N TYR A 13 -3.42 4.85 -1.07
CA TYR A 13 -2.07 4.43 -0.74
C TYR A 13 -1.67 3.30 -1.66
N ILE A 14 -0.49 3.42 -2.27
CA ILE A 14 0.03 2.48 -3.26
C ILE A 14 1.41 2.01 -2.84
N ASN A 15 1.74 0.77 -3.19
CA ASN A 15 3.05 0.19 -2.95
C ASN A 15 4.10 0.92 -3.81
N PRO A 16 5.28 1.29 -3.30
CA PRO A 16 6.31 1.90 -4.12
C PRO A 16 6.65 1.03 -5.34
N GLY A 17 6.78 1.66 -6.52
CA GLY A 17 7.05 0.95 -7.77
C GLY A 17 5.82 0.32 -8.45
N SER A 18 4.62 0.45 -7.87
CA SER A 18 3.38 0.00 -8.53
C SER A 18 2.75 1.04 -9.46
N LEU A 19 3.21 2.29 -9.46
CA LEU A 19 2.68 3.35 -10.32
C LEU A 19 3.32 3.27 -11.72
N ILE A 20 2.50 3.18 -12.77
CA ILE A 20 2.94 3.19 -14.17
C ILE A 20 2.79 4.59 -14.79
N SER A 21 1.61 5.19 -14.65
CA SER A 21 1.29 6.50 -15.22
C SER A 21 0.27 7.22 -14.35
N MET A 22 0.21 8.54 -14.45
CA MET A 22 -0.74 9.37 -13.73
C MET A 22 -1.04 10.65 -14.51
N ASP A 23 -2.23 11.20 -14.33
CA ASP A 23 -2.56 12.55 -14.81
C ASP A 23 -1.70 13.59 -14.09
N GLY A 24 -1.29 14.65 -14.80
CA GLY A 24 -0.34 15.65 -14.29
C GLY A 24 -0.81 16.45 -13.07
N GLY A 25 -2.11 16.44 -12.76
CA GLY A 25 -2.67 17.08 -11.57
C GLY A 25 -2.61 16.24 -10.30
N LEU A 26 -2.23 14.96 -10.38
CA LEU A 26 -2.12 14.07 -9.23
C LEU A 26 -0.82 14.32 -8.47
N VAL A 27 -0.90 14.30 -7.14
CA VAL A 27 0.26 14.52 -6.27
C VAL A 27 0.58 13.24 -5.50
N VAL A 28 1.84 12.82 -5.58
CA VAL A 28 2.35 11.64 -4.89
C VAL A 28 3.29 12.08 -3.78
N SER A 29 3.00 11.67 -2.54
CA SER A 29 3.86 11.88 -1.38
C SER A 29 4.23 10.55 -0.74
N ARG A 30 5.45 10.44 -0.21
CA ARG A 30 5.87 9.23 0.51
C ARG A 30 5.44 9.33 1.96
N VAL A 31 4.69 8.33 2.43
CA VAL A 31 4.20 8.25 3.80
C VAL A 31 4.79 7.02 4.45
N CYS A 32 5.45 7.22 5.58
CA CYS A 32 5.86 6.13 6.45
C CYS A 32 4.70 5.90 7.44
N GLY A 33 4.01 4.76 7.33
CA GLY A 33 2.86 4.49 8.20
C GLY A 33 3.28 4.64 9.67
N GLY A 34 2.56 5.42 10.48
CA GLY A 34 2.80 5.51 11.94
C GLY A 34 3.82 6.52 12.45
N GLY A 35 4.44 7.35 11.60
CA GLY A 35 5.40 8.38 12.02
C GLY A 35 6.81 7.85 12.24
N TRP A 36 7.81 8.74 12.19
CA TRP A 36 9.23 8.38 12.08
C TRP A 36 9.76 7.52 13.24
N LEU A 37 9.33 7.77 14.49
CA LEU A 37 9.72 6.99 15.67
C LEU A 37 9.16 5.56 15.67
N ARG A 38 7.87 5.39 15.32
CA ARG A 38 7.23 4.06 15.26
C ARG A 38 7.67 3.27 14.03
N ALA A 39 8.05 3.97 12.95
CA ALA A 39 8.70 3.37 11.79
C ALA A 39 10.10 2.86 12.15
N LEU A 40 10.90 3.63 12.88
CA LEU A 40 12.23 3.23 13.34
C LEU A 40 12.18 2.05 14.32
N ALA A 41 11.25 2.05 15.29
CA ALA A 41 11.06 0.94 16.21
C ALA A 41 10.68 -0.38 15.48
N ARG A 42 9.80 -0.31 14.47
CA ARG A 42 9.45 -1.48 13.64
C ARG A 42 10.55 -1.88 12.66
N PHE A 43 11.33 -0.93 12.18
CA PHE A 43 12.51 -1.20 11.35
C PHE A 43 13.59 -1.95 12.16
N LEU A 44 13.84 -1.53 13.40
CA LEU A 44 14.81 -2.17 14.30
C LEU A 44 14.34 -3.54 14.81
N LEU A 45 13.03 -3.70 15.07
CA LEU A 45 12.46 -4.96 15.56
C LEU A 45 12.06 -5.95 14.45
N GLY A 46 11.89 -5.47 13.21
CA GLY A 46 11.29 -6.26 12.12
C GLY A 46 11.96 -6.17 10.75
N LYS A 47 13.02 -5.36 10.57
CA LYS A 47 13.76 -5.20 9.29
C LYS A 47 12.87 -4.89 8.07
N GLU A 48 11.75 -4.19 8.22
CA GLU A 48 10.88 -3.84 7.08
C GLU A 48 10.55 -2.36 7.02
N ASN A 49 10.62 -1.85 5.79
CA ASN A 49 10.29 -0.48 5.46
C ASN A 49 8.83 -0.42 5.01
N LEU A 50 7.90 -0.11 5.93
CA LEU A 50 6.47 0.11 5.63
C LEU A 50 6.24 1.49 4.99
N MET A 51 7.06 1.84 4.00
CA MET A 51 6.89 3.05 3.21
C MET A 51 5.87 2.78 2.11
N VAL A 52 4.80 3.55 2.11
CA VAL A 52 3.83 3.59 1.01
C VAL A 52 3.82 4.96 0.36
N ASN A 53 3.44 5.01 -0.91
CA ASN A 53 3.20 6.26 -1.59
C ASN A 53 1.72 6.61 -1.45
N ALA A 54 1.41 7.80 -0.96
CA ALA A 54 0.07 8.35 -0.96
C ALA A 54 -0.13 9.16 -2.25
N ILE A 55 -1.04 8.73 -3.10
CA ILE A 55 -1.50 9.48 -4.27
C ILE A 55 -2.79 10.20 -3.91
N HIS A 56 -2.88 11.49 -4.20
CA HIS A 56 -4.08 12.27 -3.92
C HIS A 56 -4.42 13.22 -5.07
N ASN A 57 -5.71 13.50 -5.20
CA ASN A 57 -6.25 14.43 -6.17
C ASN A 57 -6.57 15.78 -5.50
N PRO A 58 -5.72 16.80 -5.64
CA PRO A 58 -5.97 18.13 -5.09
C PRO A 58 -6.94 18.96 -5.94
N SER A 59 -7.27 18.52 -7.16
CA SER A 59 -8.12 19.26 -8.09
C SER A 59 -9.61 19.03 -7.85
N ASP A 60 -10.44 19.85 -8.48
CA ASP A 60 -11.90 19.74 -8.47
C ASP A 60 -12.45 18.80 -9.55
N GLN A 61 -11.58 18.18 -10.35
CA GLN A 61 -11.95 17.24 -11.41
C GLN A 61 -11.48 15.82 -11.08
N PRO A 62 -12.18 14.77 -11.54
CA PRO A 62 -11.66 13.42 -11.44
C PRO A 62 -10.35 13.27 -12.23
N LEU A 63 -9.34 12.66 -11.62
CA LEU A 63 -8.05 12.38 -12.24
C LEU A 63 -7.75 10.89 -12.15
N SER A 64 -7.07 10.36 -13.16
CA SER A 64 -6.79 8.94 -13.29
C SER A 64 -5.30 8.62 -13.23
N PHE A 65 -5.02 7.39 -12.83
CA PHE A 65 -3.68 6.83 -12.82
C PHE A 65 -3.73 5.33 -13.08
N THR A 66 -2.60 4.77 -13.51
CA THR A 66 -2.48 3.35 -13.82
C THR A 66 -1.52 2.67 -12.87
N LEU A 67 -1.96 1.55 -12.31
CA LEU A 67 -1.19 0.66 -11.47
C LEU A 67 -0.72 -0.59 -12.21
N GLY A 68 0.49 -1.02 -11.90
CA GLY A 68 1.12 -2.25 -12.36
C GLY A 68 1.72 -3.01 -11.19
N LYS A 69 1.77 -4.33 -11.33
CA LYS A 69 2.52 -5.20 -10.42
C LYS A 69 3.78 -5.65 -11.16
N ALA A 70 4.93 -5.60 -10.48
CA ALA A 70 6.19 -6.08 -11.02
C ALA A 70 6.23 -7.61 -11.23
N LEU A 71 5.36 -8.33 -10.51
CA LEU A 71 5.22 -9.77 -10.62
C LEU A 71 4.07 -10.13 -11.56
N PRO A 72 4.25 -11.12 -12.47
CA PRO A 72 3.17 -11.61 -13.32
C PRO A 72 2.04 -12.18 -12.47
N GLY A 73 0.80 -11.82 -12.81
CA GLY A 73 -0.40 -12.26 -12.11
C GLY A 73 -1.58 -11.30 -12.26
N ASN A 74 -2.72 -11.71 -11.72
CA ASN A 74 -3.95 -10.92 -11.74
C ASN A 74 -4.05 -10.00 -10.52
N LEU A 75 -4.67 -8.83 -10.73
CA LEU A 75 -5.03 -7.92 -9.65
C LEU A 75 -6.46 -8.24 -9.22
N THR A 76 -6.66 -8.49 -7.94
CA THR A 76 -7.98 -8.73 -7.35
C THR A 76 -8.28 -7.65 -6.33
N ARG A 77 -9.46 -7.04 -6.42
CA ARG A 77 -9.97 -6.16 -5.39
C ARG A 77 -10.54 -7.01 -4.26
N LEU A 78 -10.10 -6.75 -3.03
CA LEU A 78 -10.62 -7.39 -1.83
C LEU A 78 -11.22 -6.31 -0.94
N ASP A 79 -12.46 -6.51 -0.53
CA ASP A 79 -13.07 -5.68 0.50
C ASP A 79 -12.64 -6.21 1.87
N LEU A 80 -12.15 -5.31 2.73
CA LEU A 80 -11.54 -5.69 4.00
C LEU A 80 -12.62 -6.14 5.00
N PRO A 81 -12.61 -7.40 5.48
CA PRO A 81 -13.50 -7.85 6.54
C PRO A 81 -13.15 -7.15 7.86
N LYS A 82 -14.11 -7.08 8.80
CA LYS A 82 -13.91 -6.44 10.12
C LYS A 82 -12.72 -6.99 10.91
N ASN A 83 -12.34 -8.24 10.64
CA ASN A 83 -11.27 -8.94 11.35
C ASN A 83 -9.88 -8.74 10.70
N GLY A 84 -9.80 -7.96 9.61
CA GLY A 84 -8.58 -7.78 8.83
C GLY A 84 -8.22 -9.01 8.00
N ILE A 85 -7.17 -8.89 7.19
CA ILE A 85 -6.59 -9.99 6.41
C ILE A 85 -5.09 -10.03 6.58
N VAL A 86 -4.51 -11.21 6.41
CA VAL A 86 -3.06 -11.38 6.44
C VAL A 86 -2.60 -11.79 5.04
N ILE A 87 -1.78 -10.95 4.40
CA ILE A 87 -1.31 -11.12 3.02
C ILE A 87 0.21 -11.06 2.93
N ASN A 88 0.80 -11.75 1.97
CA ASN A 88 2.24 -11.67 1.74
C ASN A 88 2.65 -10.23 1.31
N PRO A 89 3.76 -9.69 1.82
CA PRO A 89 4.31 -8.41 1.39
C PRO A 89 4.40 -8.17 -0.10
N GLY A 90 4.81 -9.19 -0.85
CA GLY A 90 5.00 -9.07 -2.29
C GLY A 90 3.70 -8.92 -3.08
N VAL A 91 2.53 -9.21 -2.48
CA VAL A 91 1.23 -9.17 -3.19
C VAL A 91 0.46 -7.87 -3.01
N HIS A 92 0.83 -7.04 -2.02
CA HIS A 92 0.16 -5.76 -1.79
C HIS A 92 0.46 -4.75 -2.91
N VAL A 93 -0.59 -4.11 -3.43
CA VAL A 93 -0.50 -3.12 -4.52
C VAL A 93 -1.06 -1.77 -4.10
N ALA A 94 -2.28 -1.73 -3.56
CA ALA A 94 -2.91 -0.49 -3.10
C ALA A 94 -3.99 -0.74 -2.03
N HIS A 95 -4.28 0.25 -1.21
CA HIS A 95 -5.38 0.28 -0.24
C HIS A 95 -5.94 1.69 -0.04
N THR A 96 -7.18 1.76 0.48
CA THR A 96 -7.88 3.01 0.79
C THR A 96 -7.42 3.59 2.13
N SER A 97 -7.67 4.88 2.36
CA SER A 97 -7.20 5.58 3.56
C SER A 97 -7.76 5.09 4.89
N GLY A 98 -8.84 4.30 4.89
CA GLY A 98 -9.40 3.68 6.08
C GLY A 98 -8.70 2.40 6.53
N VAL A 99 -7.75 1.89 5.74
CA VAL A 99 -7.06 0.62 5.98
C VAL A 99 -5.73 0.86 6.68
N ASN A 100 -5.44 0.10 7.74
CA ASN A 100 -4.21 0.25 8.52
C ASN A 100 -3.31 -0.97 8.34
N MET A 101 -2.12 -0.77 7.76
CA MET A 101 -1.18 -1.86 7.54
C MET A 101 -0.20 -2.03 8.70
N GLY A 102 0.01 -3.28 9.09
CA GLY A 102 0.96 -3.72 10.12
C GLY A 102 1.75 -4.94 9.69
N VAL A 103 2.84 -5.22 10.42
CA VAL A 103 3.57 -6.49 10.32
C VAL A 103 3.01 -7.41 11.38
N TYR A 104 2.64 -8.63 10.99
CA TYR A 104 2.19 -9.65 11.91
C TYR A 104 3.19 -10.79 11.97
N TRP A 105 3.77 -11.02 13.15
CA TRP A 105 4.79 -12.05 13.34
C TRP A 105 4.13 -13.40 13.62
N LEU A 106 4.31 -14.38 12.73
CA LEU A 106 3.75 -15.74 12.86
C LEU A 106 4.75 -16.75 13.47
N GLY A 107 5.79 -16.28 14.16
CA GLY A 107 6.77 -17.16 14.82
C GLY A 107 7.81 -17.72 13.85
N LEU A 108 8.27 -18.96 14.10
CA LEU A 108 9.31 -19.64 13.30
C LEU A 108 8.91 -19.75 11.82
N SER A 109 7.62 -19.82 11.50
CA SER A 109 7.15 -19.90 10.09
C SER A 109 7.50 -18.64 9.28
N SER A 110 7.51 -17.45 9.91
CA SER A 110 7.98 -16.21 9.27
C SER A 110 9.48 -16.18 9.02
N TRP A 111 10.26 -17.00 9.75
CA TRP A 111 11.71 -17.10 9.62
C TRP A 111 12.13 -18.01 8.46
N TRP A 112 11.35 -19.06 8.14
CA TRP A 112 11.70 -20.05 7.11
C TRP A 112 10.82 -19.98 5.85
N GLY A 113 9.56 -19.50 5.93
CA GLY A 113 8.57 -19.55 4.83
C GLY A 113 8.24 -18.24 4.14
N GLY A 114 8.88 -17.13 4.54
CA GLY A 114 8.55 -15.79 4.05
C GLY A 114 7.52 -15.06 4.94
N ARG A 115 7.59 -13.74 4.91
CA ARG A 115 6.94 -12.81 5.85
C ARG A 115 5.50 -12.53 5.46
N VAL A 116 4.67 -12.06 6.41
CA VAL A 116 3.23 -11.83 6.17
C VAL A 116 2.80 -10.50 6.81
N TYR A 117 2.14 -9.63 6.04
CA TYR A 117 1.54 -8.38 6.52
C TYR A 117 0.12 -8.61 7.01
N SER A 118 -0.29 -7.92 8.06
CA SER A 118 -1.70 -7.78 8.45
C SER A 118 -2.23 -6.43 7.93
N VAL A 119 -3.39 -6.46 7.30
CA VAL A 119 -4.11 -5.33 6.73
C VAL A 119 -5.46 -5.21 7.39
#